data_AF-A0A820ADK7-F1
#
_entry.id   AF-A0A820ADK7-F1
#
_cell.length_a   1.000
_cell.length_b   1.000
_cell.length_c   1.000
_cell.angle_alpha   90.00
_cell.angle_beta   90.00
_cell.angle_gamma   90.00
#
_symmetry.space_group_name_H-M   'P 1'
#
loop_
_entity.id
_entity.type
_entity.pdbx_description
1 polymer ?
#
loop_
_entity_poly.entity_id
_entity_poly.type
_entity_poly.pdbx_seq_one_letter_code
_entity_poly.pdbx_strand_id
1 'polypeptide(L)' 'MPTEDEILLLPARQFKVKSCLDSGNELYIIQLKEICPPHPLLEPVPTPPKIST' A
#
# COMPACT_ATOMS: atom_id res chain seq x y z
N MET A 1 -9.16 -19.91 6.97
CA MET A 1 -9.23 -18.45 6.72
C MET A 1 -7.81 -17.94 6.83
N PRO A 2 -7.29 -17.13 5.90
CA PRO A 2 -5.99 -16.51 6.12
C PRO A 2 -6.11 -15.60 7.34
N THR A 3 -5.16 -15.71 8.26
CA THR A 3 -5.11 -15.00 9.55
C THR A 3 -4.25 -13.74 9.48
N GLU A 4 -4.00 -13.24 8.27
CA GLU A 4 -3.07 -12.13 8.07
C GLU A 4 -3.77 -10.78 8.21
N ASP A 5 -3.08 -9.85 8.85
CA ASP A 5 -3.49 -8.47 8.98
C ASP A 5 -3.12 -7.71 7.69
N GLU A 6 -4.10 -7.51 6.82
CA GLU A 6 -3.93 -6.79 5.55
C GLU A 6 -4.29 -5.31 5.67
N ILE A 7 -3.57 -4.45 4.94
CA ILE A 7 -3.88 -3.03 4.79
C ILE A 7 -4.03 -2.69 3.30
N LEU A 8 -5.13 -2.03 2.96
CA LEU A 8 -5.36 -1.52 1.60
C LEU A 8 -4.64 -0.18 1.39
N LEU A 9 -3.82 -0.09 0.35
CA LEU A 9 -3.24 1.16 -0.11
C LEU A 9 -4.13 1.78 -1.20
N LEU A 10 -4.51 3.05 -1.01
CA LEU A 10 -5.26 3.80 -2.00
C LEU A 10 -4.45 3.99 -3.30
N PRO A 11 -5.12 4.07 -4.47
CA PRO A 11 -4.47 4.37 -5.72
C PRO A 11 -3.64 5.65 -5.65
N ALA A 12 -2.53 5.67 -6.39
CA ALA A 12 -1.62 6.81 -6.47
C ALA A 12 -0.94 7.22 -5.15
N ARG A 13 -0.96 6.39 -4.09
CA ARG A 13 -0.06 6.55 -2.94
C ARG A 13 1.39 6.54 -3.40
N GLN A 14 2.19 7.43 -2.83
CA GLN A 14 3.60 7.60 -3.21
C GLN A 14 4.52 7.28 -2.04
N PHE A 15 5.65 6.66 -2.37
CA PHE A 15 6.67 6.29 -1.40
C PHE A 15 8.03 6.77 -1.90
N LYS A 16 8.87 7.22 -0.96
CA LYS A 16 10.28 7.47 -1.20
C LYS A 16 11.09 6.28 -0.70
N VAL A 17 11.93 5.72 -1.57
CA VAL A 17 12.95 4.74 -1.17
C VAL A 17 13.96 5.43 -0.26
N LYS A 18 14.13 4.90 0.95
CA LYS A 18 15.07 5.40 1.96
C LYS A 18 16.39 4.67 1.92
N SER A 19 16.34 3.36 1.75
CA SER A 19 17.49 2.49 1.66
C SER A 19 17.13 1.24 0.86
N CYS A 20 18.16 0.62 0.28
CA CYS A 20 18.08 -0.67 -0.39
C CYS A 20 19.27 -1.49 0.12
N LEU A 21 19.00 -2.67 0.67
CA LEU A 21 20.02 -3.59 1.18
C LEU A 21 19.96 -4.86 0.33
N ASP A 22 21.08 -5.20 -0.31
CA ASP A 22 21.28 -6.51 -0.92
C ASP A 22 21.57 -7.53 0.19
N SER A 23 20.66 -8.47 0.39
CA SER A 23 20.77 -9.54 1.39
C SER A 23 21.41 -10.80 0.79
N GLY A 24 21.91 -10.75 -0.45
CA GLY A 24 22.41 -11.87 -1.22
C GLY A 24 21.29 -12.70 -1.85
N ASN A 25 21.64 -13.67 -2.69
CA ASN A 25 20.69 -14.55 -3.39
C ASN A 25 19.58 -13.81 -4.14
N GLU A 26 19.92 -12.66 -4.74
CA GLU A 26 18.98 -11.79 -5.46
C GLU A 26 17.83 -11.24 -4.57
N LEU A 27 17.97 -11.33 -3.25
CA LEU A 27 17.03 -10.79 -2.27
C LEU A 27 17.41 -9.36 -1.89
N TYR A 28 16.51 -8.42 -2.14
CA TYR A 28 16.66 -7.02 -1.76
C TYR A 28 15.66 -6.63 -0.69
N ILE A 29 16.14 -6.03 0.39
CA ILE A 29 15.31 -5.41 1.43
C ILE A 29 15.22 -3.91 1.13
N ILE A 30 14.01 -3.43 0.85
CA ILE A 30 13.75 -2.04 0.49
C ILE A 30 13.01 -1.34 1.63
N GLN A 31 13.58 -0.26 2.14
CA GLN A 31 12.89 0.59 3.11
C GLN A 31 12.11 1.70 2.38
N LEU A 32 10.80 1.72 2.57
CA LEU A 32 9.91 2.73 2.00
C LEU A 32 9.43 3.71 3.08
N LYS A 33 9.34 4.98 2.73
CA LYS A 33 8.64 6.00 3.52
C LYS A 33 7.51 6.58 2.70
N GLU A 34 6.27 6.51 3.19
CA GLU A 34 5.14 7.19 2.57
C GLU A 34 5.39 8.71 2.51
N ILE A 35 5.05 9.32 1.39
CA ILE A 35 5.14 10.77 1.18
C ILE A 35 3.78 11.30 0.74
N CYS A 36 3.53 12.58 1.03
CA CYS A 36 2.34 13.25 0.54
C CYS A 36 2.46 13.41 -0.98
N PRO A 37 1.53 12.86 -1.78
CA PRO A 37 1.53 13.05 -3.22
C PRO A 37 1.28 14.54 -3.57
N PRO A 38 1.76 15.01 -4.75
CA PRO A 38 1.55 16.38 -5.20
C PRO A 38 0.09 16.69 -5.57
N HIS A 39 -0.76 15.67 -5.64
CA HIS A 39 -2.18 15.76 -5.94
C HIS A 39 -2.98 15.03 -4.86
N PRO A 40 -4.21 15.46 -4.54
CA PRO A 40 -5.06 14.76 -3.59
C PRO A 40 -5.27 13.30 -4.00
N LEU A 41 -5.28 12.39 -3.02
CA LEU A 41 -5.60 10.99 -3.26
C LEU A 41 -7.09 10.84 -3.61
N LEU A 42 -7.39 9.84 -4.44
CA LEU A 42 -8.78 9.44 -4.68
C LEU A 42 -9.34 8.80 -3.42
N GLU A 43 -10.56 9.20 -3.04
CA GLU A 43 -11.28 8.54 -1.96
C GLU A 43 -11.77 7.15 -2.40
N PRO A 44 -11.85 6.17 -1.49
CA PRO A 44 -12.51 4.89 -1.78
C PRO A 44 -13.92 5.12 -2.31
N VAL A 45 -14.29 4.39 -3.36
CA VAL A 45 -15.67 4.37 -3.83
C VAL A 45 -16.55 3.79 -2.71
N PRO A 46 -17.70 4.40 -2.37
CA PRO A 46 -18.59 3.87 -1.36
C PRO A 46 -18.97 2.41 -1.69
N THR A 47 -18.90 1.53 -0.69
CA THR A 47 -19.37 0.16 -0.87
C THR A 47 -20.86 0.18 -1.16
N PRO A 48 -21.34 -0.58 -2.17
CA PRO A 48 -22.77 -0.69 -2.42
C PRO A 48 -23.49 -1.23 -1.18
N PRO A 49 -24.75 -0.84 -0.95
CA PRO A 49 -25.52 -1.34 0.17
C PRO A 49 -25.62 -2.86 0.09
N LYS A 50 -25.38 -3.54 1.22
CA LYS A 50 -25.60 -4.99 1.31
C LYS A 50 -27.09 -5.25 1.12
N ILE A 51 -27.44 -5.96 0.05
CA ILE A 51 -28.80 -6.46 -0.14
C ILE A 51 -28.96 -7.63 0.83
N SER A 52 -29.78 -7.44 1.86
CA SER A 52 -30.18 -8.52 2.76
C SER A 52 -31.15 -9.44 2.02
N THR A 53 -30.71 -10.65 1.67
CA THR A 53 -31.57 -11.78 1.24
C THR A 53 -32.01 -12.61 2.43
#